data_AF-A0A529Q864-F1
#
_entry.id   AF-A0A529Q864-F1
#
_cell.length_a   1.000
_cell.length_b   1.000
_cell.length_c   1.000
_cell.angle_alpha   90.00
_cell.angle_beta   90.00
_cell.angle_gamma   90.00
#
_symmetry.space_group_name_H-M   'P 1'
#
loop_
_entity.id
_entity.type
_entity.pdbx_description
1 polymer ?
#
loop_
_entity_poly.entity_id
_entity_poly.type
_entity_poly.pdbx_seq_one_letter_code
_entity_poly.pdbx_strand_id
1 'polypeptide(L)'
;LLVTVGFGSIGFYDDYLKVTKQSHLGFSGKARLAIEFVIAAIAAWVIMHNGQAPFSSSLTFPFAKEFLINLGWFFVPFSCFVIVGAGNAVNLTDGLDGLAIVPIMIAAASFGVIAYLSGNAVFAEYLQIHFVPGTGELAVVLGAVIGAGLGFLWFNAPPAAIFMGDTGSLAMGGLI
;
A
#
# COMPACT_ATOMS: atom_id res chain seq x y z
N LEU A 1 2.50 5.90 5.70
CA LEU A 1 2.83 5.55 7.10
C LEU A 1 1.59 5.21 7.93
N LEU A 2 0.59 6.09 8.05
CA LEU A 2 -0.67 5.79 8.78
C LEU A 2 -1.26 4.44 8.38
N VAL A 3 -1.46 4.23 7.07
CA VAL A 3 -2.05 2.99 6.54
C VAL A 3 -1.15 1.79 6.82
N THR A 4 0.14 1.85 6.47
CA THR A 4 1.13 0.79 6.72
C THR A 4 1.16 0.33 8.18
N VAL A 5 1.30 1.29 9.11
CA VAL A 5 1.38 0.98 10.56
C VAL A 5 0.02 0.51 11.08
N GLY A 6 -1.07 1.12 10.62
CA GLY A 6 -2.42 0.72 11.00
C GLY A 6 -2.76 -0.70 10.56
N PHE A 7 -2.52 -1.04 9.29
CA PHE A 7 -2.75 -2.37 8.73
C PHE A 7 -1.80 -3.39 9.35
N GLY A 8 -0.53 -3.03 9.54
CA GLY A 8 0.43 -3.87 10.25
C GLY A 8 0.04 -4.15 11.71
N SER A 9 -0.55 -3.17 12.40
CA SER A 9 -1.05 -3.34 13.78
C SER A 9 -2.26 -4.27 13.83
N ILE A 10 -3.14 -4.20 12.83
CA ILE A 10 -4.27 -5.13 12.67
C ILE A 10 -3.74 -6.55 12.44
N GLY A 11 -2.81 -6.72 11.51
CA GLY A 11 -2.19 -8.01 11.22
C GLY A 11 -1.45 -8.59 12.42
N PHE A 12 -0.70 -7.75 13.15
CA PHE A 12 -0.04 -8.14 14.39
C PHE A 12 -1.02 -8.62 15.44
N TYR A 13 -2.12 -7.91 15.63
CA TYR A 13 -3.16 -8.33 16.57
C TYR A 13 -3.78 -9.67 16.16
N ASP A 14 -4.01 -9.89 14.87
CA ASP A 14 -4.55 -11.15 14.36
C ASP A 14 -3.58 -12.33 14.58
N ASP A 15 -2.31 -12.16 14.20
CA ASP A 15 -1.25 -13.15 14.41
C ASP A 15 -1.07 -13.46 15.91
N TYR A 16 -1.07 -12.43 16.76
CA TYR A 16 -0.98 -12.58 18.21
C TYR A 16 -2.14 -13.39 18.79
N LEU A 17 -3.38 -13.16 18.32
CA LEU A 17 -4.54 -13.92 18.76
C LEU A 17 -4.46 -15.39 18.34
N LYS A 18 -4.04 -15.68 17.10
CA LYS A 18 -3.88 -17.04 16.58
C LYS A 18 -2.85 -17.83 17.41
N VAL A 19 -1.71 -17.22 17.73
CA VAL A 19 -0.66 -17.84 18.55
C VAL A 19 -1.11 -18.04 20.00
N THR A 20 -1.69 -17.02 20.63
CA THR A 20 -2.05 -17.07 22.06
C THR A 20 -3.21 -18.03 22.34
N LYS A 21 -4.20 -18.10 21.44
CA LYS A 21 -5.36 -18.98 21.60
C LYS A 21 -5.12 -20.40 21.08
N GLN A 22 -3.97 -20.66 20.46
CA GLN A 22 -3.66 -21.93 19.79
C GLN A 22 -4.80 -22.41 18.88
N SER A 23 -5.46 -21.47 18.20
CA SER A 23 -6.63 -21.76 17.39
C SER A 23 -6.52 -21.03 16.07
N HIS A 24 -7.07 -21.61 15.01
CA HIS A 24 -7.19 -20.94 13.71
C HIS A 24 -8.18 -19.77 13.72
N LEU A 25 -8.95 -19.58 14.79
CA LEU A 25 -9.88 -18.48 14.94
C LEU A 25 -9.13 -17.21 15.35
N GLY A 26 -8.77 -16.43 14.33
CA GLY A 26 -8.23 -15.09 14.48
C GLY A 26 -9.29 -14.04 14.82
N PHE A 27 -8.92 -12.78 14.60
CA PHE A 27 -9.79 -11.63 14.64
C PHE A 27 -10.98 -11.80 13.69
N SER A 28 -12.16 -11.32 14.08
CA SER A 28 -13.35 -11.44 13.23
C SER A 28 -13.12 -10.76 11.89
N GLY A 29 -13.18 -11.50 10.77
CA GLY A 29 -12.90 -10.94 9.44
C GLY A 29 -13.76 -9.72 9.09
N LYS A 30 -15.02 -9.68 9.55
CA LYS A 30 -15.89 -8.52 9.38
C LYS A 30 -15.42 -7.30 10.18
N ALA A 31 -14.95 -7.51 11.40
CA ALA A 31 -14.38 -6.45 12.23
C ALA A 31 -13.04 -5.97 11.66
N ARG A 32 -12.20 -6.89 11.16
CA ARG A 32 -10.94 -6.60 10.47
C ARG A 32 -11.15 -5.67 9.30
N LEU A 33 -12.01 -6.08 8.36
CA LEU A 33 -12.37 -5.27 7.20
C LEU A 33 -12.94 -3.91 7.61
N ALA A 34 -13.83 -3.86 8.61
CA ALA A 34 -14.38 -2.59 9.08
C ALA A 34 -13.30 -1.61 9.55
N ILE A 35 -12.30 -2.07 10.30
CA ILE A 35 -11.20 -1.22 10.77
C ILE A 35 -10.29 -0.80 9.60
N GLU A 36 -9.97 -1.72 8.69
CA GLU A 36 -9.19 -1.41 7.47
C GLU A 36 -9.88 -0.31 6.65
N PHE A 37 -11.20 -0.41 6.45
CA PHE A 37 -11.99 0.62 5.76
C PHE A 37 -12.00 1.97 6.49
N VAL A 38 -12.03 1.98 7.83
CA VAL A 38 -11.95 3.22 8.61
C VAL A 38 -10.59 3.88 8.45
N ILE A 39 -9.49 3.13 8.55
CA ILE A 39 -8.13 3.65 8.36
C ILE A 39 -7.96 4.18 6.93
N ALA A 40 -8.43 3.42 5.94
CA ALA A 40 -8.37 3.82 4.54
C ALA A 40 -9.21 5.08 4.26
N ALA A 41 -10.38 5.23 4.87
CA ALA A 41 -11.22 6.41 4.73
C ALA A 41 -10.55 7.67 5.31
N ILE A 42 -9.93 7.54 6.48
CA ILE A 42 -9.17 8.64 7.09
C ILE A 42 -8.00 9.03 6.19
N ALA A 43 -7.23 8.05 5.69
CA ALA A 43 -6.11 8.32 4.79
C ALA A 43 -6.57 9.00 3.49
N ALA A 44 -7.63 8.49 2.86
CA ALA A 44 -8.21 9.04 1.63
C ALA A 44 -8.72 10.47 1.84
N TRP A 45 -9.37 10.74 2.97
CA TRP A 45 -9.86 12.07 3.32
C TRP A 45 -8.70 13.06 3.52
N VAL A 46 -7.63 12.65 4.21
CA VAL A 46 -6.42 13.47 4.40
C VAL A 46 -5.75 13.75 3.06
N ILE A 47 -5.62 12.75 2.17
CA ILE A 47 -5.05 12.92 0.82
C ILE A 47 -5.91 13.91 0.01
N MET A 48 -7.24 13.74 0.03
CA MET A 48 -8.16 14.61 -0.71
C MET A 48 -8.14 16.06 -0.21
N HIS A 49 -7.99 16.28 1.10
CA HIS A 49 -7.99 17.62 1.68
C HIS A 49 -6.65 18.36 1.51
N ASN A 50 -5.53 17.63 1.56
CA ASN A 50 -4.19 18.22 1.42
C ASN A 50 -3.68 18.21 -0.04
N GLY A 51 -4.35 17.49 -0.94
CA GLY A 51 -4.04 17.46 -2.36
C GLY A 51 -4.33 18.79 -3.04
N GLN A 52 -3.66 19.05 -4.16
CA GLN A 52 -3.90 20.23 -4.97
C GLN A 52 -5.02 19.98 -5.99
N ALA A 53 -6.00 20.88 -6.05
CA ALA A 53 -7.00 20.87 -7.12
C ALA A 53 -6.31 21.14 -8.48
N PRO A 54 -6.73 20.47 -9.57
CA PRO A 54 -7.89 19.57 -9.71
C PRO A 54 -7.62 18.10 -9.35
N PHE A 55 -6.39 17.71 -9.01
CA PHE A 55 -6.01 16.30 -8.82
C PHE A 55 -6.43 15.70 -7.47
N SER A 56 -6.69 16.53 -6.48
CA SER A 56 -7.04 16.13 -5.11
C SER A 56 -8.20 15.13 -5.01
N SER A 57 -9.15 15.18 -5.94
CA SER A 57 -10.31 14.27 -5.99
C SER A 57 -10.55 13.68 -7.38
N SER A 58 -9.55 13.70 -8.26
CA SER A 58 -9.69 13.29 -9.66
C SER A 58 -8.84 12.07 -10.00
N LEU A 59 -9.37 11.22 -10.88
CA LEU A 59 -8.64 10.13 -11.50
C LEU A 59 -7.99 10.60 -12.81
N THR A 60 -6.70 10.32 -12.92
CA THR A 60 -5.89 10.61 -14.10
C THR A 60 -5.69 9.34 -14.91
N PHE A 61 -5.54 9.48 -16.22
CA PHE A 61 -5.34 8.34 -17.13
C PHE A 61 -3.99 8.44 -17.84
N PRO A 62 -3.13 7.42 -17.73
CA PRO A 62 -1.77 7.49 -18.28
C PRO A 62 -1.74 7.63 -19.81
N PHE A 63 -2.72 7.04 -20.51
CA PHE A 63 -2.82 7.08 -21.98
C PHE A 63 -3.66 8.26 -22.50
N ALA A 64 -4.41 8.93 -21.62
CA ALA A 64 -5.28 10.05 -21.95
C ALA A 64 -4.99 11.19 -20.98
N LYS A 65 -3.87 11.90 -21.21
CA LYS A 65 -3.27 12.86 -20.26
C LYS A 65 -4.18 14.04 -19.89
N GLU A 66 -5.10 14.42 -20.76
CA GLU A 66 -6.08 15.48 -20.51
C GLU A 66 -7.40 14.95 -19.95
N PHE A 67 -7.60 13.63 -19.92
CA PHE A 67 -8.81 13.02 -19.42
C PHE A 67 -8.74 12.90 -17.90
N LEU A 68 -9.55 13.72 -17.23
CA LEU A 68 -9.65 13.80 -15.77
C LEU A 68 -11.08 13.52 -15.35
N ILE A 69 -11.28 12.47 -14.56
CA ILE A 69 -12.58 12.18 -13.95
C ILE A 69 -12.56 12.71 -12.52
N ASN A 70 -13.25 13.81 -12.28
CA ASN A 70 -13.44 14.30 -10.91
C ASN A 70 -14.50 13.45 -10.19
N LEU A 71 -14.07 12.71 -9.17
CA LEU A 71 -14.96 11.87 -8.35
C LEU A 71 -15.63 12.68 -7.23
N GLY A 72 -15.09 13.85 -6.87
CA GLY A 72 -15.51 14.61 -5.71
C GLY A 72 -15.53 13.75 -4.46
N TRP A 73 -16.66 13.68 -3.77
CA TRP A 73 -16.84 12.86 -2.57
C TRP A 73 -16.72 11.34 -2.82
N PHE A 74 -16.92 10.87 -4.05
CA PHE A 74 -16.73 9.45 -4.40
C PHE A 74 -15.25 9.04 -4.43
N PHE A 75 -14.32 10.00 -4.36
CA PHE A 75 -12.90 9.70 -4.23
C PHE A 75 -12.62 8.86 -2.97
N VAL A 76 -13.23 9.22 -1.83
CA VAL A 76 -13.03 8.50 -0.56
C VAL A 76 -13.41 7.01 -0.65
N PRO A 77 -14.65 6.62 -1.00
CA PRO A 77 -15.00 5.20 -1.11
C PRO A 77 -14.20 4.47 -2.19
N PHE A 78 -13.83 5.13 -3.29
CA PHE A 78 -12.97 4.55 -4.31
C PHE A 78 -11.56 4.25 -3.76
N SER A 79 -10.93 5.22 -3.09
CA SER A 79 -9.61 5.04 -2.46
C SER A 79 -9.65 3.97 -1.37
N CYS A 80 -10.74 3.90 -0.58
CA CYS A 80 -10.92 2.81 0.39
C CYS A 80 -10.90 1.44 -0.28
N PHE A 81 -11.63 1.28 -1.38
CA PHE A 81 -11.65 0.03 -2.14
C PHE A 81 -10.25 -0.34 -2.65
N VAL A 82 -9.49 0.62 -3.17
CA VAL A 82 -8.12 0.40 -3.66
C VAL A 82 -7.19 -0.01 -2.51
N ILE A 83 -7.15 0.75 -1.41
CA ILE A 83 -6.24 0.52 -0.29
C ILE A 83 -6.55 -0.81 0.41
N VAL A 84 -7.81 -1.05 0.75
CA VAL A 84 -8.25 -2.30 1.42
C VAL A 84 -8.07 -3.48 0.47
N GLY A 85 -8.38 -3.29 -0.81
CA GLY A 85 -8.18 -4.29 -1.85
C GLY A 85 -6.71 -4.70 -2.00
N ALA A 86 -5.79 -3.74 -2.05
CA ALA A 86 -4.35 -4.00 -2.13
C ALA A 86 -3.84 -4.75 -0.89
N GLY A 87 -4.23 -4.29 0.31
CA GLY A 87 -3.92 -4.97 1.59
C GLY A 87 -4.30 -6.46 1.58
N ASN A 88 -5.56 -6.75 1.23
CA ASN A 88 -6.06 -8.12 1.21
C ASN A 88 -5.53 -8.94 0.02
N ALA A 89 -5.22 -8.31 -1.12
CA ALA A 89 -4.61 -9.00 -2.25
C ALA A 89 -3.19 -9.50 -1.92
N VAL A 90 -2.40 -8.69 -1.20
CA VAL A 90 -1.08 -9.11 -0.72
C VAL A 90 -1.22 -10.23 0.32
N ASN A 91 -2.13 -10.09 1.29
CA ASN A 91 -2.41 -11.14 2.29
C ASN A 91 -2.84 -12.46 1.64
N LEU A 92 -3.65 -12.43 0.58
CA LEU A 92 -4.04 -13.63 -0.16
C LEU A 92 -2.87 -14.27 -0.93
N THR A 93 -1.91 -13.46 -1.37
CA THR A 93 -0.75 -13.92 -2.16
C THR A 93 0.33 -14.56 -1.26
N ASP A 94 0.36 -14.23 0.03
CA ASP A 94 1.32 -14.71 1.03
C ASP A 94 1.01 -16.13 1.53
N GLY A 95 0.71 -17.05 0.60
CA GLY A 95 0.38 -18.45 0.88
C GLY A 95 1.51 -19.44 0.57
N LEU A 96 2.62 -18.98 0.00
CA LEU A 96 3.78 -19.79 -0.39
C LEU A 96 5.09 -19.05 -0.10
N ASP A 97 6.14 -19.81 0.22
CA ASP A 97 7.50 -19.32 0.50
C ASP A 97 8.02 -18.39 -0.61
N GLY A 98 8.33 -17.15 -0.25
CA GLY A 98 8.88 -16.14 -1.17
C GLY A 98 7.89 -15.55 -2.18
N LEU A 99 6.64 -16.02 -2.23
CA LEU A 99 5.70 -15.67 -3.30
C LEU A 99 5.22 -14.22 -3.24
N ALA A 100 4.91 -13.71 -2.04
CA ALA A 100 4.38 -12.35 -1.90
C ALA A 100 5.47 -11.27 -1.94
N ILE A 101 6.63 -11.51 -1.32
CA ILE A 101 7.65 -10.47 -1.18
C ILE A 101 8.29 -10.03 -2.50
N VAL A 102 8.47 -10.95 -3.46
CA VAL A 102 9.09 -10.62 -4.75
C VAL A 102 8.20 -9.65 -5.57
N PRO A 103 6.89 -9.92 -5.80
CA PRO A 103 5.97 -8.95 -6.40
C PRO A 103 5.90 -7.61 -5.66
N ILE A 104 5.89 -7.62 -4.33
CA ILE A 104 5.90 -6.41 -3.51
C ILE A 104 7.14 -5.56 -3.81
N MET A 105 8.33 -6.16 -3.89
CA MET A 105 9.56 -5.42 -4.23
C MET A 105 9.52 -4.84 -5.65
N ILE A 106 8.96 -5.58 -6.62
CA ILE A 106 8.82 -5.10 -8.01
C ILE A 106 7.83 -3.93 -8.08
N ALA A 107 6.69 -4.04 -7.39
CA ALA A 107 5.70 -2.97 -7.29
C ALA A 107 6.31 -1.74 -6.59
N ALA A 108 7.03 -1.94 -5.48
CA ALA A 108 7.69 -0.87 -4.76
C ALA A 108 8.75 -0.16 -5.61
N ALA A 109 9.54 -0.90 -6.40
CA ALA A 109 10.50 -0.32 -7.33
C ALA A 109 9.79 0.53 -8.40
N SER A 110 8.70 0.01 -8.97
CA SER A 110 7.91 0.70 -10.00
C SER A 110 7.30 1.99 -9.46
N PHE A 111 6.62 1.92 -8.30
CA PHE A 111 6.05 3.10 -7.65
C PHE A 111 7.12 4.06 -7.14
N GLY A 112 8.30 3.58 -6.73
CA GLY A 112 9.41 4.41 -6.31
C GLY A 112 9.94 5.28 -7.45
N VAL A 113 10.08 4.70 -8.64
CA VAL A 113 10.43 5.44 -9.86
C VAL A 113 9.34 6.46 -10.20
N ILE A 114 8.06 6.07 -10.17
CA ILE A 114 6.94 6.98 -10.45
C ILE A 114 6.90 8.15 -9.46
N ALA A 115 7.10 7.88 -8.17
CA ALA A 115 7.10 8.88 -7.11
C ALA A 115 8.25 9.89 -7.26
N TYR A 116 9.45 9.39 -7.62
CA TYR A 116 10.62 10.24 -7.90
C TYR A 116 10.40 11.13 -9.13
N LEU A 117 9.88 10.56 -10.23
CA LEU A 117 9.62 11.31 -11.46
C LEU A 117 8.53 12.38 -11.26
N SER A 118 7.43 12.02 -10.59
CA SER A 118 6.32 12.94 -10.31
C SER A 118 6.69 14.00 -9.27
N GLY A 119 7.66 13.71 -8.41
CA GLY A 119 8.17 14.64 -7.38
C GLY A 119 9.25 15.60 -7.88
N ASN A 120 9.70 15.48 -9.12
CA ASN A 120 10.73 16.34 -9.72
C ASN A 120 10.11 17.19 -10.83
N ALA A 121 10.16 18.52 -10.70
CA ALA A 121 9.50 19.44 -11.64
C ALA A 121 10.00 19.29 -13.08
N VAL A 122 11.32 19.10 -13.27
CA VAL A 122 11.94 18.98 -14.61
C VAL A 122 11.50 17.69 -15.29
N PHE A 123 11.53 16.56 -14.58
CA PHE A 123 11.09 15.28 -15.15
C PHE A 123 9.59 15.22 -15.37
N ALA A 124 8.81 15.77 -14.45
CA ALA A 124 7.36 15.81 -14.57
C ALA A 124 6.92 16.61 -15.81
N GLU A 125 7.54 17.77 -16.04
CA GLU A 125 7.33 18.58 -17.23
C GLU A 125 7.78 17.86 -18.51
N TYR A 126 8.99 17.29 -18.52
CA TYR A 126 9.52 16.59 -19.70
C TYR A 126 8.67 15.37 -20.11
N LEU A 127 8.24 14.56 -19.14
CA LEU A 127 7.42 13.37 -19.39
C LEU A 127 5.93 13.68 -19.56
N GLN A 128 5.53 14.93 -19.30
CA GLN A 128 4.14 15.37 -19.31
C GLN A 128 3.30 14.50 -18.35
N ILE A 129 3.79 14.36 -17.11
CA ILE A 129 3.10 13.73 -15.99
C ILE A 129 2.82 14.79 -14.91
N HIS A 130 1.89 14.49 -14.00
CA HIS A 130 1.49 15.47 -12.99
C HIS A 130 2.58 15.65 -11.93
N PHE A 131 3.05 16.89 -11.79
CA PHE A 131 3.99 17.25 -10.73
C PHE A 131 3.25 17.31 -9.39
N VAL A 132 3.75 16.56 -8.40
CA VAL A 132 3.22 16.56 -7.04
C VAL A 132 4.37 16.85 -6.07
N PRO A 133 4.43 18.05 -5.48
CA PRO A 133 5.51 18.42 -4.57
C PRO A 133 5.63 17.45 -3.39
N GLY A 134 6.87 17.02 -3.10
CA GLY A 134 7.16 16.19 -1.93
C GLY A 134 6.92 14.68 -2.10
N THR A 135 6.35 14.21 -3.23
CA THR A 135 6.18 12.75 -3.46
C THR A 135 7.50 12.02 -3.65
N GLY A 136 8.59 12.73 -3.98
CA GLY A 136 9.93 12.15 -4.08
C GLY A 136 10.38 11.45 -2.78
N GLU A 137 9.92 11.91 -1.61
CA GLU A 137 10.22 11.28 -0.32
C GLU A 137 9.65 9.85 -0.21
N LEU A 138 8.58 9.54 -0.96
CA LEU A 138 8.03 8.19 -1.01
C LEU A 138 9.02 7.20 -1.63
N ALA A 139 9.90 7.64 -2.54
CA ALA A 139 10.92 6.79 -3.13
C ALA A 139 11.91 6.28 -2.07
N VAL A 140 12.20 7.07 -1.02
CA VAL A 140 13.04 6.65 0.11
C VAL A 140 12.35 5.54 0.90
N VAL A 141 11.06 5.71 1.20
CA VAL A 141 10.25 4.71 1.92
C VAL A 141 10.15 3.41 1.13
N LEU A 142 9.91 3.51 -0.18
CA LEU A 142 9.84 2.35 -1.08
C LEU A 142 11.21 1.67 -1.27
N GLY A 143 12.30 2.44 -1.30
CA GLY A 143 13.65 1.91 -1.29
C GLY A 143 13.98 1.14 -0.01
N ALA A 144 13.56 1.67 1.15
CA ALA A 144 13.69 0.96 2.43
C ALA A 144 12.88 -0.34 2.45
N VAL A 145 11.68 -0.34 1.86
CA VAL A 145 10.84 -1.54 1.66
C VAL A 145 11.55 -2.58 0.80
N ILE A 146 12.19 -2.18 -0.31
CA ILE A 146 12.96 -3.10 -1.14
C ILE A 146 14.12 -3.71 -0.35
N GLY A 147 14.88 -2.89 0.39
CA GLY A 147 15.98 -3.37 1.23
C GLY A 147 15.51 -4.35 2.32
N ALA A 148 14.43 -4.02 3.01
CA ALA A 148 13.80 -4.90 4.00
C ALA A 148 13.27 -6.18 3.35
N GLY A 149 12.69 -6.09 2.16
CA GLY A 149 12.19 -7.23 1.40
C GLY A 149 13.29 -8.17 0.95
N LEU A 150 14.45 -7.67 0.53
CA LEU A 150 15.63 -8.48 0.22
C LEU A 150 16.15 -9.20 1.47
N GLY A 151 16.21 -8.50 2.60
CA GLY A 151 16.58 -9.10 3.88
C GLY A 151 15.60 -10.17 4.35
N PHE A 152 14.29 -9.94 4.18
CA PHE A 152 13.26 -10.92 4.49
C PHE A 152 13.32 -12.13 3.57
N LEU A 153 13.47 -11.92 2.25
CA LEU A 153 13.55 -12.98 1.25
C LEU A 153 14.72 -13.93 1.53
N TRP A 154 15.83 -13.45 2.09
CA TRP A 154 16.94 -14.30 2.51
C TRP A 154 16.51 -15.42 3.47
N PHE A 155 15.55 -15.15 4.36
CA PHE A 155 15.02 -16.11 5.33
C PHE A 155 13.72 -16.78 4.89
N ASN A 156 13.03 -16.20 3.90
CA ASN A 156 11.74 -16.69 3.41
C ASN A 156 11.85 -17.47 2.09
N ALA A 157 13.01 -17.47 1.43
CA ALA A 157 13.25 -18.30 0.25
C ALA A 157 13.12 -19.80 0.59
N PRO A 158 12.57 -20.63 -0.33
CA PRO A 158 12.34 -22.05 -0.05
C PRO A 158 13.63 -22.81 0.29
N PRO A 159 13.66 -23.61 1.38
CA PRO A 159 12.62 -23.78 2.40
C PRO A 159 12.60 -22.62 3.43
N ALA A 160 11.43 -22.01 3.66
CA ALA A 160 11.32 -20.82 4.52
C ALA A 160 11.62 -21.10 6.00
N ALA A 161 12.42 -20.22 6.62
CA ALA A 161 12.70 -20.20 8.05
C ALA A 161 11.76 -19.27 8.84
N ILE A 162 11.22 -18.23 8.17
CA ILE A 162 10.31 -17.23 8.75
C ILE A 162 9.18 -16.97 7.76
N PHE A 163 7.95 -16.84 8.28
CA PHE A 163 6.77 -16.45 7.51
C PHE A 163 6.45 -14.97 7.72
N MET A 164 5.87 -14.34 6.70
CA MET A 164 5.52 -12.91 6.73
C MET A 164 4.34 -12.63 7.67
N GLY A 165 3.34 -13.52 7.67
CA GLY A 165 2.15 -13.41 8.51
C GLY A 165 1.22 -12.28 8.09
N ASP A 166 0.10 -12.12 8.80
CA ASP A 166 -0.86 -11.05 8.52
C ASP A 166 -0.25 -9.68 8.85
N THR A 167 0.68 -9.64 9.81
CA THR A 167 1.45 -8.44 10.18
C THR A 167 2.18 -7.82 8.99
N GLY A 168 2.98 -8.63 8.29
CA GLY A 168 3.76 -8.16 7.16
C GLY A 168 2.88 -7.94 5.93
N SER A 169 2.03 -8.91 5.59
CA SER A 169 1.29 -8.87 4.33
C SER A 169 0.27 -7.72 4.27
N LEU A 170 -0.46 -7.43 5.36
CA LEU A 170 -1.37 -6.28 5.42
C LEU A 170 -0.61 -4.95 5.44
N ALA A 171 0.51 -4.86 6.15
CA ALA A 171 1.34 -3.65 6.18
C ALA A 171 1.88 -3.30 4.79
N MET A 172 2.42 -4.29 4.08
CA MET A 172 3.00 -4.10 2.75
C MET A 172 1.93 -3.80 1.70
N GLY A 173 0.79 -4.50 1.73
CA GLY A 173 -0.32 -4.21 0.82
C GLY A 173 -1.02 -2.89 1.10
N GLY A 174 -1.02 -2.38 2.33
CA GLY A 174 -1.50 -1.04 2.65
C GLY A 174 -0.48 0.08 2.38
N LEU A 175 0.80 -0.27 2.19
CA LEU A 175 1.86 0.69 1.83
C LEU A 175 1.90 0.97 0.33
N ILE A 176 1.72 -0.08 -0.47
CA ILE A 176 1.69 -0.04 -1.94
C ILE A 176 0.34 0.49 -2.41
#